data_AF-A0A957BSU6-F1
#
_entry.id   AF-A0A957BSU6-F1
#
_cell.length_a   1.000
_cell.length_b   1.000
_cell.length_c   1.000
_cell.angle_alpha   90.00
_cell.angle_beta   90.00
_cell.angle_gamma   90.00
#
_symmetry.space_group_name_H-M   'P 1'
#
loop_
_entity.id
_entity.type
_entity.pdbx_description
1 polymer ?
#
loop_
_entity_poly.entity_id
_entity_poly.type
_entity_poly.pdbx_seq_one_letter_code
_entity_poly.pdbx_strand_id
1 'polypeptide(L)' 'EGKGDWAHLPGVVRVQVAQNGRKGTLLYLQDETTPDDLLEAIAHDDEIELQRFELAVPSLNDIFIRVVEGERNHA' A
#
# COMPACT_ATOMS: atom_id res chain seq x y z
N GLU A 1 8.04 -5.51 -4.62
CA GLU A 1 9.37 -6.06 -4.30
C GLU A 1 10.37 -5.57 -5.33
N GLY A 2 11.60 -5.29 -4.89
CA GLY A 2 12.65 -4.76 -5.76
C GLY A 2 13.73 -4.08 -4.94
N LYS A 3 14.50 -3.21 -5.59
CA LYS A 3 15.50 -2.33 -4.95
C LYS A 3 15.30 -0.89 -5.43
N GLY A 4 15.66 0.07 -4.59
CA GLY A 4 15.53 1.50 -4.88
C GLY A 4 14.84 2.25 -3.74
N ASP A 5 14.77 3.58 -3.86
CA ASP A 5 14.10 4.44 -2.90
C ASP A 5 12.61 4.63 -3.25
N TRP A 6 11.78 3.73 -2.73
CA TRP A 6 10.33 3.77 -2.95
C TRP A 6 9.64 5.02 -2.36
N ALA A 7 10.28 5.74 -1.44
CA ALA A 7 9.67 6.90 -0.79
C ALA A 7 9.74 8.16 -1.66
N HIS A 8 10.62 8.18 -2.68
CA HIS A 8 10.74 9.27 -3.63
C HIS A 8 9.67 9.24 -4.73
N LEU A 9 9.03 8.09 -4.95
CA LEU A 9 8.03 7.91 -5.98
C LEU A 9 6.84 8.87 -5.78
N PRO A 10 6.39 9.58 -6.84
CA PRO A 10 5.21 10.43 -6.79
C PRO A 10 3.98 9.67 -6.28
N GLY A 11 3.21 10.30 -5.40
CA GLY A 11 1.99 9.72 -4.86
C GLY A 11 2.21 8.72 -3.72
N VAL A 12 3.45 8.35 -3.37
CA VAL A 12 3.72 7.52 -2.18
C VAL A 12 3.69 8.38 -0.92
N VAL A 13 2.80 8.05 0.02
CA VAL A 13 2.70 8.75 1.32
C VAL A 13 3.47 8.04 2.43
N ARG A 14 3.63 6.71 2.33
CA ARG A 14 4.33 5.93 3.34
C ARG A 14 4.86 4.63 2.74
N VAL A 15 6.08 4.29 3.15
CA VAL A 15 6.74 3.03 2.82
C VAL A 15 6.83 2.19 4.08
N GLN A 16 6.34 0.95 4.03
CA GLN A 16 6.44 0.01 5.14
C GLN A 16 7.09 -1.28 4.68
N VAL A 17 8.23 -1.63 5.28
CA VAL A 17 8.85 -2.95 5.08
C VAL A 17 8.00 -3.99 5.80
N ALA A 18 7.52 -4.99 5.08
CA ALA A 18 6.75 -6.08 5.67
C ALA A 18 7.65 -6.89 6.62
N GLN A 19 7.25 -6.99 7.89
CA GLN A 19 8.00 -7.74 8.91
C GLN A 19 7.46 -9.16 9.14
N ASN A 20 6.24 -9.45 8.66
CA ASN A 20 5.50 -10.67 9.01
C ASN A 20 5.41 -11.65 7.83
N GLY A 21 6.50 -12.39 7.54
CA GLY A 21 6.52 -13.55 6.63
C GLY A 21 6.35 -13.26 5.13
N ARG A 22 5.63 -12.19 4.76
CA ARG A 22 5.65 -11.62 3.40
C ARG A 22 6.95 -10.84 3.25
N LYS A 23 7.81 -11.28 2.33
CA LYS A 23 8.92 -10.46 1.86
C LYS A 23 8.34 -9.34 0.99
N GLY A 24 8.81 -8.11 1.17
CA GLY A 24 8.42 -6.98 0.32
C GLY A 24 8.15 -5.67 1.06
N THR A 25 7.86 -4.66 0.25
CA THR A 25 7.60 -3.28 0.67
C THR A 25 6.14 -2.95 0.35
N LEU A 26 5.38 -2.53 1.36
CA LEU A 26 4.03 -2.03 1.20
C LEU A 26 4.07 -0.51 1.01
N LEU A 27 3.45 -0.05 -0.07
CA LEU A 27 3.36 1.36 -0.42
C LEU A 27 1.95 1.84 -0.13
N TYR A 28 1.84 2.88 0.69
CA TYR A 28 0.60 3.62 0.88
C TYR A 28 0.59 4.78 -0.08
N LEU A 29 -0.49 4.92 -0.83
CA LEU A 29 -0.64 5.90 -1.90
C LEU A 29 -1.55 7.04 -1.46
N GLN A 30 -1.41 8.21 -2.09
CA GLN A 30 -2.42 9.26 -2.05
C GLN A 30 -3.72 8.75 -2.68
N ASP A 31 -4.87 9.28 -2.24
CA ASP A 31 -6.19 8.79 -2.66
C ASP A 31 -6.41 8.79 -4.18
N GLU A 32 -5.82 9.76 -4.89
CA GLU A 32 -5.94 9.91 -6.35
C GLU A 32 -4.85 9.16 -7.13
N THR A 33 -3.86 8.56 -6.45
CA THR A 33 -2.76 7.84 -7.12
C THR A 33 -3.18 6.41 -7.39
N THR A 34 -3.19 6.03 -8.66
CA THR A 34 -3.52 4.67 -9.08
C THR A 34 -2.27 3.78 -9.12
N PRO A 35 -2.43 2.45 -9.10
CA PRO A 35 -1.34 1.52 -9.33
C PRO A 35 -0.63 1.72 -10.68
N ASP A 36 -1.36 2.17 -11.71
CA ASP A 36 -0.81 2.38 -13.05
C ASP A 36 0.09 3.63 -13.09
N ASP A 37 -0.31 4.72 -12.43
CA ASP A 37 0.54 5.92 -12.26
C ASP A 37 1.87 5.56 -11.59
N LEU A 38 1.81 4.66 -10.60
CA LEU A 38 2.99 4.21 -9.87
C LEU A 38 3.88 3.31 -10.73
N LEU A 39 3.29 2.40 -11.53
CA LEU A 39 4.04 1.57 -12.47
C LEU A 39 4.73 2.42 -13.54
N GLU A 40 4.07 3.46 -14.05
CA GLU A 40 4.68 4.42 -14.98
C GLU A 40 5.87 5.14 -14.35
N ALA A 41 5.72 5.64 -13.12
CA ALA A 41 6.78 6.32 -12.40
C ALA A 41 7.99 5.40 -12.15
N ILE A 42 7.74 4.15 -11.73
CA ILE A 42 8.80 3.14 -11.54
C ILE A 42 9.51 2.84 -12.86
N ALA A 43 8.79 2.72 -13.96
CA ALA A 43 9.37 2.40 -15.27
C ALA A 43 10.27 3.53 -15.83
N HIS A 44 10.10 4.76 -15.36
CA HIS A 44 10.91 5.92 -15.75
C HIS A 44 12.06 6.22 -14.77
N ASP A 45 12.16 5.48 -13.67
CA ASP A 45 13.18 5.67 -12.64
C ASP A 45 14.30 4.64 -12.78
N ASP A 46 15.45 5.08 -13.30
CA ASP A 46 16.63 4.22 -13.52
C ASP A 46 17.27 3.73 -12.21
N GLU A 47 16.92 4.31 -11.05
CA GLU A 47 17.44 3.90 -9.74
C GLU A 47 16.59 2.82 -9.07
N ILE A 48 15.43 2.49 -9.65
CA ILE A 48 14.50 1.49 -9.13
C ILE A 48 14.52 0.21 -9.99
N GLU A 49 14.91 -0.90 -9.38
CA GLU A 49 14.80 -2.24 -9.96
C GLU A 49 13.51 -2.94 -9.46
N LEU A 50 12.47 -2.96 -10.29
CA LEU A 50 11.23 -3.69 -9.98
C LEU A 50 11.40 -5.20 -10.22
N GLN A 51 11.08 -6.01 -9.21
CA GLN A 51 11.10 -7.49 -9.33
C GLN A 51 9.70 -8.09 -9.35
N ARG A 52 8.80 -7.57 -8.52
CA ARG A 52 7.40 -8.02 -8.44
C ARG A 52 6.51 -6.90 -7.96
N PHE A 53 5.40 -6.69 -8.65
CA PHE A 53 4.36 -5.75 -8.25
C PHE A 53 3.06 -6.52 -8.02
N GLU A 54 2.40 -6.25 -6.90
CA GLU A 54 1.14 -6.88 -6.54
C GLU A 54 0.18 -5.82 -6.03
N LEU A 55 -1.03 -5.79 -6.59
CA LEU A 55 -2.11 -5.03 -6.00
C LEU A 55 -2.63 -5.81 -4.78
N ALA A 56 -2.45 -5.25 -3.59
CA ALA A 56 -2.99 -5.86 -2.39
C ALA A 56 -4.52 -5.79 -2.42
N VAL A 57 -5.19 -6.94 -2.61
CA VAL A 57 -6.60 -7.06 -2.26
C VAL A 57 -6.70 -6.94 -0.74
N PRO A 58 -7.64 -6.13 -0.18
CA PRO A 58 -7.81 -6.01 1.26
C PRO A 58 -7.85 -7.39 1.91
N SER A 59 -7.03 -7.61 2.94
CA SER A 59 -7.12 -8.86 3.65
C SER A 59 -8.46 -8.89 4.42
N LEU A 60 -9.05 -10.07 4.60
CA LEU A 60 -10.26 -10.22 5.42
C LEU A 60 -10.12 -9.59 6.81
N ASN A 61 -8.91 -9.52 7.36
CA ASN A 61 -8.63 -8.89 8.66
C ASN A 61 -8.79 -7.36 8.63
N ASP A 62 -8.61 -6.71 7.48
CA ASP A 62 -8.73 -5.25 7.33
C ASP A 62 -10.20 -4.80 7.12
N ILE A 63 -11.13 -5.74 6.91
CA ILE A 63 -12.55 -5.47 6.65
C ILE A 63 -13.34 -5.22 7.96
N PHE A 64 -12.78 -5.54 9.13
CA PHE A 64 -13.50 -5.50 10.42
C PHE A 64 -13.23 -4.25 11.26
N ILE A 65 -13.57 -3.05 10.79
CA ILE A 65 -13.75 -1.88 11.67
C ILE A 65 -14.97 -1.06 11.22
N ARG A 66 -16.11 -1.29 11.88
CA ARG A 66 -17.20 -0.34 12.24
C ARG A 66 -18.58 -1.01 12.25
N VAL A 67 -18.90 -1.81 13.26
CA VAL A 67 -20.27 -1.92 13.78
C VAL A 67 -20.21 -2.34 15.26
N VAL A 68 -20.13 -1.40 16.21
CA VAL A 68 -20.64 -1.57 17.60
C VAL A 68 -20.55 -0.25 18.37
N GLU A 69 -21.36 0.75 18.03
CA GLU A 69 -21.72 1.85 18.95
C GLU A 69 -23.19 2.32 18.74
N GLY A 70 -24.09 1.42 18.34
CA GLY A 70 -25.53 1.74 18.16
C GLY A 70 -26.47 1.20 19.24
N GLU A 71 -26.12 0.10 19.92
CA GLU A 71 -27.05 -0.63 20.81
C GLU A 71 -26.91 -0.27 22.31
N ARG A 72 -26.58 0.98 22.65
CA ARG A 72 -26.54 1.41 24.07
C ARG A 72 -27.48 2.56 24.43
N ASN A 73 -28.31 3.04 23.52
CA ASN A 73 -29.34 4.04 23.81
C ASN A 73 -30.76 3.46 23.76
N HIS A 74 -31.03 2.46 24.58
CA HIS A 74 -32.37 2.16 25.07
C HIS A 74 -32.27 1.59 26.49
N ALA A 75 -32.35 2.48 27.47
CA ALA A 75 -32.80 2.21 28.83
C ALA A 75 -33.28 3.51 29.47
#